data_AF-A0A419F3A4-F1
#
_entry.id   AF-A0A419F3A4-F1
#
_cell.length_a   1.000
_cell.length_b   1.000
_cell.length_c   1.000
_cell.angle_alpha   90.00
_cell.angle_beta   90.00
_cell.angle_gamma   90.00
#
_symmetry.space_group_name_H-M   'P 1'
#
loop_
_entity.id
_entity.type
_entity.pdbx_description
1 polymer ?
#
loop_
_entity_poly.entity_id
_entity_poly.type
_entity_poly.pdbx_seq_one_letter_code
_entity_poly.pdbx_strand_id
1 'polypeptide(L)'
;LLGVAGCSEEARAHRGLKKVVHREIGQFNKYHQREVKPNVYESGGRFYRIYHERVDPLSNVRRTNSLDTPYIATLNFTEHVYLTKKHASMKECRTDSHFILSNTTKREIVYAFVNGSWKRKEVY
;
A
#
# COMPACT_ATOMS: atom_id res chain seq x y z
N LEU A 1 12.87 43.35 -8.46
CA LEU A 1 13.30 41.95 -8.24
C LEU A 1 12.19 41.23 -7.48
N LEU A 2 11.26 40.61 -8.18
CA LEU A 2 10.19 39.82 -7.58
C LEU A 2 10.83 38.52 -7.07
N GLY A 3 11.09 38.46 -5.76
CA GLY A 3 11.51 37.24 -5.09
C GLY A 3 10.45 36.18 -5.30
N VAL A 4 10.72 35.20 -6.16
CA VAL A 4 9.93 33.99 -6.25
C VAL A 4 9.94 33.39 -4.86
N ALA A 5 8.82 33.48 -4.14
CA ALA A 5 8.65 32.90 -2.83
C ALA A 5 8.83 31.38 -2.98
N GLY A 6 10.09 30.93 -2.84
CA GLY A 6 10.47 29.54 -2.93
C GLY A 6 9.67 28.79 -1.90
N CYS A 7 8.77 27.91 -2.34
CA CYS A 7 7.94 27.14 -1.44
C CYS A 7 8.85 26.40 -0.45
N SER A 8 8.57 26.51 0.85
CA SER A 8 9.43 25.98 1.92
C SER A 8 9.76 24.50 1.69
N GLU A 9 10.93 24.06 2.15
CA GLU A 9 11.35 22.66 2.03
C GLU A 9 10.30 21.72 2.63
N GLU A 10 9.71 22.10 3.75
CA GLU A 10 8.58 21.42 4.38
C GLU A 10 7.38 21.28 3.43
N ALA A 11 6.92 22.38 2.82
CA ALA A 11 5.81 22.33 1.88
C ALA A 11 6.13 21.47 0.64
N ARG A 12 7.40 21.46 0.19
CA ARG A 12 7.88 20.56 -0.86
C ARG A 12 7.87 19.10 -0.42
N ALA A 13 8.32 18.80 0.80
CA ALA A 13 8.30 17.46 1.38
C ALA A 13 6.86 16.93 1.50
N HIS A 14 5.92 17.72 2.03
CA HIS A 14 4.51 17.34 2.14
C HIS A 14 3.86 17.06 0.77
N ARG A 15 4.06 17.94 -0.23
CA ARG A 15 3.56 17.69 -1.59
C ARG A 15 4.21 16.47 -2.24
N GLY A 16 5.51 16.29 -2.03
CA GLY A 16 6.24 15.11 -2.49
C GLY A 16 5.68 13.82 -1.88
N LEU A 17 5.35 13.85 -0.58
CA LEU A 17 4.82 12.68 0.11
C LEU A 17 3.45 12.30 -0.43
N LYS A 18 2.56 13.28 -0.66
CA LYS A 18 1.24 13.02 -1.24
C LYS A 18 1.33 12.24 -2.56
N LYS A 19 2.33 12.56 -3.40
CA LYS A 19 2.58 11.81 -4.65
C LYS A 19 3.07 10.39 -4.39
N VAL A 20 3.96 10.21 -3.41
CA VAL A 20 4.47 8.88 -3.01
C VAL A 20 3.33 8.02 -2.47
N VAL A 21 2.54 8.52 -1.53
CA VAL A 21 1.39 7.80 -0.97
C VAL A 21 0.41 7.43 -2.09
N HIS A 22 0.07 8.37 -2.96
CA HIS A 22 -0.82 8.07 -4.09
C HIS A 22 -0.27 6.96 -4.99
N ARG A 23 1.05 6.97 -5.28
CA ARG A 23 1.70 5.94 -6.09
C ARG A 23 1.69 4.58 -5.40
N GLU A 24 2.01 4.51 -4.11
CA GLU A 24 2.06 3.27 -3.33
C GLU A 24 0.68 2.63 -3.23
N ILE A 25 -0.34 3.44 -2.93
CA ILE A 25 -1.72 2.98 -2.89
C ILE A 25 -2.20 2.60 -4.30
N GLY A 26 -1.80 3.34 -5.33
CA GLY A 26 -2.07 2.99 -6.72
C GLY A 26 -1.43 1.66 -7.13
N GLN A 27 -0.20 1.38 -6.69
CA GLN A 27 0.46 0.09 -6.91
C GLN A 27 -0.24 -1.03 -6.15
N PHE A 28 -0.56 -0.82 -4.87
CA PHE A 28 -1.37 -1.76 -4.10
C PHE A 28 -2.66 -2.08 -4.85
N ASN A 29 -3.45 -1.07 -5.21
CA ASN A 29 -4.72 -1.25 -5.92
C ASN A 29 -4.53 -1.90 -7.31
N LYS A 30 -3.45 -1.60 -8.03
CA LYS A 30 -3.18 -2.27 -9.32
C LYS A 30 -2.93 -3.77 -9.15
N TYR A 31 -2.15 -4.16 -8.15
CA TYR A 31 -1.80 -5.56 -7.90
C TYR A 31 -2.90 -6.31 -7.12
N HIS A 32 -3.72 -5.61 -6.34
CA HIS A 32 -4.61 -6.21 -5.34
C HIS A 32 -6.10 -5.86 -5.54
N GLN A 33 -6.44 -4.75 -6.23
CA GLN A 33 -7.82 -4.34 -6.52
C GLN A 33 -8.28 -4.61 -7.96
N ARG A 34 -7.48 -5.21 -8.84
CA ARG A 34 -7.92 -5.52 -10.21
C ARG A 34 -8.11 -7.00 -10.52
N GLU A 35 -8.49 -7.77 -9.51
CA GLU A 35 -9.25 -9.00 -9.73
C GLU A 35 -10.74 -8.67 -9.91
N VAL A 36 -11.06 -7.94 -10.99
CA VAL A 36 -12.43 -7.94 -11.57
C VAL A 36 -12.81 -9.35 -12.03
N LYS A 37 -11.83 -10.26 -12.11
CA LYS A 37 -12.00 -11.71 -12.10
C LYS A 37 -11.11 -12.29 -11.01
N PRO A 38 -11.66 -12.66 -9.86
CA PRO A 38 -10.90 -13.36 -8.84
C PRO A 38 -10.24 -14.59 -9.44
N ASN A 39 -8.91 -14.61 -9.37
CA ASN A 39 -8.14 -15.70 -9.89
C ASN A 39 -8.45 -16.94 -9.05
N VAL A 40 -8.57 -18.08 -9.72
CA VAL A 40 -8.73 -19.36 -9.03
C VAL A 40 -7.34 -19.89 -8.76
N TYR A 41 -7.05 -20.10 -7.48
CA TYR A 41 -5.81 -20.69 -6.98
C TYR A 41 -6.08 -22.15 -6.63
N GLU A 42 -5.07 -23.01 -6.79
CA GLU A 42 -5.14 -24.42 -6.45
C GLU A 42 -4.16 -24.76 -5.34
N SER A 43 -4.61 -25.49 -4.33
CA SER A 43 -3.78 -25.97 -3.23
C SER A 43 -4.29 -27.32 -2.73
N GLY A 44 -3.48 -28.37 -2.89
CA GLY A 44 -3.82 -29.74 -2.49
C GLY A 44 -5.02 -30.31 -3.25
N GLY A 45 -5.08 -30.08 -4.57
CA GLY A 45 -6.17 -30.53 -5.43
C GLY A 45 -7.52 -29.82 -5.19
N ARG A 46 -7.50 -28.67 -4.50
CA ARG A 46 -8.71 -27.89 -4.21
C ARG A 46 -8.55 -26.44 -4.64
N PHE A 47 -9.63 -25.87 -5.12
CA PHE A 47 -9.68 -24.54 -5.73
C PHE A 47 -10.26 -23.49 -4.78
N TYR A 48 -9.67 -22.30 -4.73
CA TYR A 48 -10.14 -21.18 -3.92
C TYR A 48 -9.83 -19.85 -4.61
N ARG A 49 -10.49 -18.77 -4.18
CA ARG A 49 -10.27 -17.41 -4.66
C ARG A 49 -9.74 -16.53 -3.54
N ILE A 50 -9.01 -15.49 -3.92
CA ILE A 50 -8.42 -14.51 -3.01
C ILE A 50 -9.00 -13.14 -3.34
N TYR A 51 -9.26 -12.35 -2.31
CA TYR A 51 -9.62 -10.95 -2.43
C TYR A 51 -8.81 -10.15 -1.40
N HIS A 52 -8.22 -9.05 -1.85
CA HIS A 52 -7.45 -8.16 -0.99
C HIS A 52 -8.19 -6.84 -0.85
N GLU A 53 -8.40 -6.43 0.39
CA GLU A 53 -8.96 -5.14 0.75
C GLU A 53 -7.94 -4.37 1.58
N ARG A 54 -8.03 -3.05 1.52
CA ARG A 54 -7.17 -2.16 2.28
C ARG A 54 -8.00 -1.13 3.00
N VAL A 55 -7.74 -0.98 4.29
CA VAL A 55 -8.26 0.15 5.08
C VAL A 55 -7.48 1.41 4.72
N ASP A 56 -8.14 2.57 4.80
CA ASP A 56 -7.55 3.84 4.39
C ASP A 56 -6.17 4.12 5.01
N PRO A 57 -5.27 4.71 4.21
CA PRO A 57 -3.88 4.83 4.60
C PRO A 57 -3.71 6.04 5.50
N LEU A 58 -2.92 5.86 6.55
CA LEU A 58 -2.47 6.96 7.40
C LEU A 58 -1.02 7.28 7.04
N SER A 59 -0.73 8.55 6.80
CA SER A 59 0.64 9.01 6.58
C SER A 59 0.99 10.11 7.56
N ASN A 60 2.10 9.96 8.27
CA ASN A 60 2.63 10.95 9.19
C ASN A 60 4.02 11.39 8.75
N VAL A 61 4.26 12.70 8.71
CA VAL A 61 5.57 13.30 8.48
C VAL A 61 6.10 13.82 9.81
N ARG A 62 7.39 13.61 10.07
CA ARG A 62 8.10 14.25 11.17
C ARG A 62 9.41 14.84 10.68
N ARG A 63 9.78 15.99 11.23
CA ARG A 63 11.11 16.56 11.07
C ARG A 63 12.13 15.75 11.89
N THR A 64 13.37 15.72 11.43
CA THR A 64 14.49 15.12 12.17
C THR A 64 15.57 16.16 12.45
N ASN A 65 16.55 15.80 13.26
CA ASN A 65 17.74 16.63 13.52
C ASN A 65 18.85 16.41 12.47
N SER A 66 18.62 15.56 11.47
CA SER A 66 19.58 15.25 10.41
C SER A 66 19.51 16.28 9.29
N LEU A 67 20.67 16.78 8.84
CA LEU A 67 20.75 17.64 7.66
C LEU A 67 20.52 16.85 6.36
N ASP A 68 20.91 15.57 6.33
CA ASP A 68 20.81 14.71 5.13
C ASP A 68 19.42 14.08 4.96
N THR A 69 18.71 13.91 6.08
CA THR A 69 17.37 13.30 6.15
C THR A 69 16.41 14.17 6.96
N PRO A 70 16.19 15.44 6.57
CA PRO A 70 15.48 16.42 7.39
C PRO A 70 14.03 16.03 7.70
N TYR A 71 13.44 15.12 6.92
CA TYR A 71 12.11 14.57 7.17
C TYR A 71 12.09 13.04 7.05
N ILE A 72 11.29 12.42 7.92
CA ILE A 72 10.90 11.01 7.84
C ILE A 72 9.38 10.97 7.72
N ALA A 73 8.87 10.08 6.89
CA ALA A 73 7.45 9.78 6.82
C ALA A 73 7.20 8.30 7.05
N THR A 74 6.10 8.00 7.72
CA THR A 74 5.60 6.64 7.84
C THR A 74 4.25 6.57 7.13
N LEU A 75 4.07 5.57 6.27
CA LEU A 75 2.81 5.21 5.66
C LEU A 75 2.35 3.90 6.30
N ASN A 76 1.21 3.96 6.96
CA ASN A 76 0.56 2.83 7.62
C ASN A 76 -0.75 2.50 6.91
N PHE A 77 -0.99 1.23 6.64
CA PHE A 77 -2.30 0.75 6.22
C PHE A 77 -2.50 -0.69 6.66
N THR A 78 -3.77 -1.06 6.82
CA THR A 78 -4.15 -2.44 7.09
C THR A 78 -4.59 -3.09 5.80
N GLU A 79 -4.04 -4.27 5.52
CA GLU A 79 -4.45 -5.15 4.43
C GLU A 79 -5.27 -6.30 5.01
N HIS A 80 -6.48 -6.50 4.50
CA HIS A 80 -7.31 -7.66 4.78
C HIS A 80 -7.25 -8.61 3.59
N VAL A 81 -7.00 -9.88 3.87
CA VAL A 81 -7.00 -10.95 2.87
C VAL A 81 -8.20 -11.83 3.14
N TYR A 82 -9.07 -11.95 2.15
CA TYR A 82 -10.24 -12.81 2.21
C TYR A 82 -10.08 -13.96 1.24
N LEU A 83 -10.56 -15.14 1.65
CA LEU A 83 -10.54 -16.35 0.86
C LEU A 83 -11.94 -16.93 0.76
N THR A 84 -12.28 -17.53 -0.38
CA THR A 84 -13.42 -18.46 -0.41
C THR A 84 -13.05 -19.75 0.32
N LYS A 85 -14.05 -20.58 0.66
CA LYS A 85 -13.76 -21.98 1.01
C LYS A 85 -13.05 -22.68 -0.15
N LYS A 86 -12.39 -23.80 0.16
CA LYS A 86 -11.76 -24.66 -0.84
C LYS A 86 -12.81 -25.59 -1.49
N HIS A 87 -12.86 -25.63 -2.80
CA HIS A 87 -13.80 -26.42 -3.61
C HIS A 87 -13.11 -27.57 -4.33
N ALA A 88 -13.86 -28.62 -4.65
CA ALA A 88 -13.33 -29.76 -5.40
C ALA A 88 -13.15 -29.42 -6.89
N SER A 89 -13.98 -28.53 -7.43
CA SER A 89 -13.89 -28.12 -8.83
C SER A 89 -13.68 -26.62 -9.00
N MET A 90 -13.00 -26.26 -10.10
CA MET A 90 -12.83 -24.87 -10.50
C MET A 90 -14.17 -24.19 -10.80
N LYS A 91 -15.17 -24.93 -11.30
CA LYS A 91 -16.51 -24.42 -11.62
C LYS A 91 -17.23 -23.93 -10.36
N GLU A 92 -17.26 -24.74 -9.30
CA GLU A 92 -17.86 -24.37 -8.01
C GLU A 92 -17.16 -23.14 -7.40
N CYS A 93 -15.82 -23.14 -7.43
CA CYS A 93 -15.03 -22.03 -6.91
C CYS A 93 -15.34 -20.69 -7.62
N ARG A 94 -15.51 -20.71 -8.94
CA ARG A 94 -15.86 -19.51 -9.72
C ARG A 94 -17.24 -18.94 -9.40
N THR A 95 -18.17 -19.78 -8.94
CA THR A 95 -19.51 -19.34 -8.54
C THR A 95 -19.60 -18.92 -7.08
N ASP A 96 -18.61 -19.25 -6.25
CA ASP A 96 -18.61 -18.89 -4.83
C ASP A 96 -18.28 -17.40 -4.63
N SER A 97 -19.28 -16.65 -4.18
CA SER A 97 -19.14 -15.23 -3.81
C SER A 97 -18.91 -15.02 -2.31
N HIS A 98 -18.82 -16.08 -1.51
CA HIS A 98 -18.65 -15.99 -0.07
C HIS A 98 -17.17 -15.97 0.31
N PHE A 99 -16.67 -14.76 0.53
CA PHE A 99 -15.31 -14.49 0.98
C PHE A 99 -15.26 -14.37 2.51
N ILE A 100 -14.36 -15.13 3.13
CA ILE A 100 -14.14 -15.17 4.58
C ILE A 100 -12.81 -14.50 4.87
N LEU A 101 -12.78 -13.61 5.87
CA LEU A 101 -11.53 -12.97 6.31
C LEU A 101 -10.55 -14.04 6.79
N SER A 102 -9.45 -14.20 6.06
CA SER A 102 -8.42 -15.18 6.36
C SER A 102 -7.26 -14.57 7.12
N ASN A 103 -6.88 -13.34 6.82
CA ASN A 103 -5.75 -12.68 7.45
C ASN A 103 -5.92 -11.16 7.47
N THR A 104 -5.30 -10.53 8.45
CA THR A 104 -5.18 -9.07 8.56
C THR A 104 -3.73 -8.73 8.84
N THR A 105 -3.10 -7.99 7.93
CA THR A 105 -1.70 -7.59 8.05
C THR A 105 -1.60 -6.08 8.15
N LYS A 106 -0.93 -5.58 9.18
CA LYS A 106 -0.53 -4.18 9.26
C LYS A 106 0.72 -3.98 8.43
N ARG A 107 0.66 -3.07 7.46
CA ARG A 107 1.79 -2.67 6.63
C ARG A 107 2.27 -1.32 7.13
N GLU A 108 3.56 -1.26 7.46
CA GLU A 108 4.28 -0.02 7.74
C GLU A 108 5.36 0.16 6.68
N ILE A 109 5.38 1.33 6.05
CA ILE A 109 6.41 1.70 5.08
C ILE A 109 7.02 3.03 5.52
N VAL A 110 8.33 3.01 5.75
CA VAL A 110 9.08 4.20 6.17
C VAL A 110 9.75 4.83 4.95
N TYR A 111 9.70 6.15 4.87
CA TYR A 111 10.40 6.96 3.87
C TYR A 111 11.30 7.98 4.55
N ALA A 112 12.45 8.24 3.95
CA ALA A 112 13.32 9.35 4.29
C ALA A 112 13.33 10.37 3.15
N PHE A 113 13.30 11.66 3.48
CA PHE A 113 13.45 12.72 2.50
C PHE A 113 14.93 13.06 2.33
N VAL A 114 15.51 12.68 1.20
CA VAL A 114 16.94 12.83 0.88
C VAL A 114 17.08 13.58 -0.43
N ASN A 115 17.91 14.62 -0.44
CA ASN A 115 18.22 15.43 -1.63
C ASN A 115 16.95 15.89 -2.38
N GLY A 116 15.93 16.34 -1.64
CA GLY A 116 14.69 16.85 -2.22
C GLY A 116 13.67 15.79 -2.66
N SER A 117 13.89 14.50 -2.35
CA SER A 117 13.02 13.39 -2.77
C SER A 117 12.80 12.36 -1.67
N TRP A 118 11.62 11.72 -1.67
CA TRP A 118 11.33 10.62 -0.75
C TRP A 118 11.91 9.30 -1.26
N LYS A 119 12.65 8.62 -0.39
CA LYS A 119 13.24 7.30 -0.61
C LYS A 119 12.68 6.33 0.42
N ARG A 120 12.22 5.16 -0.02
CA ARG A 120 11.78 4.10 0.89
C ARG A 120 13.00 3.64 1.70
N LYS A 121 12.85 3.57 3.02
CA LYS A 121 13.85 2.97 3.90
C LYS A 121 13.61 1.45 3.85
N GLU A 122 14.58 0.72 3.32
CA GLU A 122 14.56 -0.74 3.43
C GLU A 122 14.74 -1.09 4.92
N VAL A 123 13.82 -1.89 5.44
CA VAL A 123 13.96 -2.48 6.78
C VAL A 123 14.77 -3.74 6.56
N TYR A 124 16.06 -3.70 6.89
CA TYR A 124 16.94 -4.87 6.96
C TYR A 124 16.75 -5.58 8.30
#